data_AF-A0A8J1VR83-F1
#
_entry.id   AF-A0A8J1VR83-F1
#
_cell.length_a   1.000
_cell.length_b   1.000
_cell.length_c   1.000
_cell.angle_alpha   90.00
_cell.angle_beta   90.00
_cell.angle_gamma   90.00
#
_symmetry.space_group_name_H-M   'P 1'
#
loop_
_entity.id
_entity.type
_entity.pdbx_description
1 polymer ?
#
loop_
_entity_poly.entity_id
_entity_poly.type
_entity_poly.pdbx_seq_one_letter_code
_entity_poly.pdbx_strand_id
1 'polypeptide(L)'
;MAFFIRSLRTPLTRALISLRPLPLPRPLVARAFTSSALRFADSHGSSGPPQLYGPGGKAGEVPTDEEQATGIERFELLGDLMGVDVFDLKPIDMTRMGTMADPIPIFSLVDLASYSCL
;
A
#
# COMPACT_ATOMS: atom_id res chain seq x y z
N MET A 1 -43.08 -12.15 96.34
CA MET A 1 -42.33 -11.63 95.17
C MET A 1 -42.47 -12.64 94.05
N ALA A 2 -43.23 -12.33 93.00
CA ALA A 2 -43.45 -13.21 91.85
C ALA A 2 -42.42 -12.91 90.77
N PHE A 3 -41.65 -13.92 90.34
CA PHE A 3 -40.69 -13.78 89.24
C PHE A 3 -41.35 -14.22 87.93
N PHE A 4 -41.49 -13.28 86.99
CA PHE A 4 -41.99 -13.50 85.65
C PHE A 4 -40.83 -14.01 84.76
N ILE A 5 -40.94 -15.23 84.22
CA ILE A 5 -39.96 -15.77 83.27
C ILE A 5 -40.37 -15.30 81.87
N ARG A 6 -39.63 -14.35 81.29
CA ARG A 6 -39.80 -13.93 79.89
C ARG A 6 -38.83 -14.69 79.00
N SER A 7 -39.38 -15.61 78.22
CA SER A 7 -38.73 -16.29 77.10
C SER A 7 -38.35 -15.29 75.99
N LEU A 8 -37.07 -15.29 75.58
CA LEU A 8 -36.62 -14.62 74.36
C LEU A 8 -36.23 -15.69 73.32
N ARG A 9 -36.98 -15.75 72.22
CA ARG A 9 -36.59 -16.46 70.99
C ARG A 9 -35.99 -15.45 70.01
N THR A 10 -34.74 -15.62 69.63
CA THR A 10 -34.11 -14.85 68.54
C THR A 10 -34.11 -15.68 67.25
N PRO A 11 -34.51 -15.12 66.09
CA PRO A 11 -34.47 -15.85 64.83
C PRO A 11 -33.06 -15.81 64.21
N LEU A 12 -32.57 -16.98 63.80
CA LEU A 12 -31.36 -17.15 62.98
C LEU A 12 -31.61 -16.56 61.58
N THR A 13 -30.92 -15.47 61.25
CA THR A 13 -30.89 -14.91 59.89
C THR A 13 -29.89 -15.68 59.03
N ARG A 14 -30.39 -16.42 58.04
CA ARG A 14 -29.57 -17.07 56.99
C ARG A 14 -29.09 -16.01 55.99
N ALA A 15 -27.80 -15.73 55.98
CA ALA A 15 -27.16 -14.92 54.94
C ALA A 15 -26.99 -15.76 53.65
N LEU A 16 -27.55 -15.29 52.53
CA LEU A 16 -27.30 -15.87 51.21
C LEU A 16 -26.10 -15.17 50.58
N ILE A 17 -25.03 -15.94 50.36
CA ILE A 17 -23.79 -15.48 49.72
C ILE A 17 -24.04 -15.44 48.19
N SER A 18 -24.10 -14.23 47.63
CA SER A 18 -24.13 -13.99 46.19
C SER A 18 -22.71 -14.14 45.62
N LEU A 19 -22.46 -15.21 44.88
CA LEU A 19 -21.20 -15.42 44.15
C LEU A 19 -21.29 -14.71 42.79
N ARG A 20 -20.49 -13.65 42.62
CA ARG A 20 -20.37 -12.90 41.37
C ARG A 20 -19.36 -13.64 40.45
N PRO A 21 -19.73 -14.05 39.22
CA PRO A 21 -18.80 -14.75 38.34
C PRO A 21 -17.72 -13.81 37.80
N LEU A 22 -16.46 -14.24 37.87
CA LEU A 22 -15.31 -13.52 37.30
C LEU A 22 -15.31 -13.66 35.76
N PRO A 23 -15.07 -12.58 34.99
CA PRO A 23 -14.96 -12.68 33.54
C PRO A 23 -13.64 -13.38 33.14
N LEU A 24 -13.74 -14.44 32.34
CA LEU A 24 -12.58 -15.11 31.72
C LEU A 24 -11.96 -14.21 30.63
N PRO A 25 -10.62 -14.10 30.55
CA PRO A 25 -9.96 -13.29 29.54
C PRO A 25 -10.20 -13.86 28.12
N ARG A 26 -10.67 -13.01 27.21
CA ARG A 26 -10.81 -13.35 25.79
C ARG A 26 -9.42 -13.44 25.15
N PRO A 27 -9.09 -14.49 24.37
CA PRO A 27 -7.82 -14.53 23.68
C PRO A 27 -7.78 -13.43 22.61
N LEU A 28 -6.86 -12.48 22.76
CA LEU A 28 -6.53 -11.52 21.71
C LEU A 28 -5.84 -12.30 20.60
N VAL A 29 -6.55 -12.55 19.50
CA VAL A 29 -5.95 -13.08 18.27
C VAL A 29 -5.15 -11.94 17.63
N ALA A 30 -3.91 -11.76 18.09
CA ALA A 30 -2.94 -10.92 17.43
C ALA A 30 -2.54 -11.60 16.13
N ARG A 31 -3.16 -11.20 15.01
CA ARG A 31 -2.61 -11.49 13.67
C ARG A 31 -1.28 -10.74 13.58
N ALA A 32 -0.18 -11.48 13.76
CA ALA A 32 1.14 -10.99 13.41
C ALA A 32 1.17 -10.74 11.89
N PHE A 33 1.03 -9.49 11.48
CA PHE A 33 1.36 -9.11 10.11
C PHE A 33 2.88 -9.18 9.98
N THR A 34 3.37 -10.26 9.37
CA THR A 34 4.78 -10.36 8.99
C THR A 34 5.00 -9.37 7.83
N SER A 35 5.72 -8.28 8.08
CA SER A 35 6.07 -7.28 7.06
C SER A 35 7.42 -7.57 6.40
N SER A 36 8.02 -8.74 6.62
CA SER A 36 9.27 -9.15 6.00
C SER A 36 9.05 -9.56 4.53
N ALA A 37 8.76 -8.58 3.68
CA ALA A 37 9.03 -8.71 2.25
C ALA A 37 10.55 -8.71 2.07
N LEU A 38 11.16 -9.90 2.06
CA LEU A 38 12.51 -10.10 1.52
C LEU A 38 12.49 -9.72 0.04
N ARG A 39 12.77 -8.45 -0.27
CA ARG A 39 13.04 -7.96 -1.62
C ARG A 39 14.50 -8.28 -1.94
N PHE A 40 14.82 -9.57 -2.12
CA PHE A 40 15.99 -9.98 -2.88
C PHE A 40 15.53 -10.35 -4.28
N ALA A 41 15.49 -9.35 -5.15
CA ALA A 41 15.31 -9.53 -6.59
C ALA A 41 16.61 -9.11 -7.29
N ASP A 42 17.72 -9.75 -6.91
CA ASP A 42 18.99 -9.70 -7.62
C ASP A 42 19.02 -10.83 -8.65
N SER A 43 18.34 -10.69 -9.80
CA SER A 43 18.56 -11.65 -10.93
C SER A 43 18.11 -11.20 -12.31
N HIS A 44 17.87 -9.91 -12.53
CA HIS A 44 18.31 -9.29 -13.78
C HIS A 44 19.66 -8.67 -13.41
N GLY A 45 20.76 -8.94 -14.11
CA GLY A 45 22.12 -8.78 -13.58
C GLY A 45 22.36 -7.51 -12.76
N SER A 46 22.33 -7.58 -11.41
CA SER A 46 22.37 -6.40 -10.52
C SER A 46 21.35 -5.28 -10.86
N SER A 47 20.40 -5.55 -11.75
CA SER A 47 19.57 -4.64 -12.54
C SER A 47 18.11 -5.07 -12.46
N GLY A 48 17.57 -5.21 -11.24
CA GLY A 48 16.13 -5.15 -11.05
C GLY A 48 15.55 -3.89 -11.73
N PRO A 49 14.22 -3.82 -11.92
CA PRO A 49 13.59 -2.60 -12.45
C PRO A 49 14.18 -1.39 -11.73
N PRO A 50 14.53 -0.31 -12.46
CA PRO A 50 15.21 0.83 -11.89
C PRO A 50 14.47 1.26 -10.64
N GLN A 51 15.23 1.59 -9.60
CA GLN A 51 14.67 2.00 -8.33
C GLN A 51 14.11 3.41 -8.47
N LEU A 52 12.88 3.46 -8.99
CA LEU A 52 12.11 4.65 -9.29
C LEU A 52 11.33 5.07 -8.04
N TYR A 53 12.05 5.43 -6.99
CA TYR A 53 11.49 6.04 -5.80
C TYR A 53 12.26 7.31 -5.43
N GLY A 54 11.52 8.29 -4.89
CA GLY A 54 12.10 9.54 -4.41
C GLY A 54 12.76 9.41 -3.03
N PRO A 55 13.49 10.45 -2.60
CA PRO A 55 14.13 10.52 -1.29
C PRO A 55 13.13 10.58 -0.12
N GLY A 56 11.86 10.89 -0.38
CA GLY A 56 10.84 11.13 0.64
C GLY A 56 10.93 12.54 1.21
N GLY A 57 9.76 13.16 1.40
CA GLY A 57 9.67 14.54 1.91
C GLY A 57 9.90 14.67 3.42
N LYS A 58 10.17 15.89 3.86
CA LYS A 58 10.37 16.23 5.28
C LYS A 58 9.05 16.20 6.04
N ALA A 59 9.10 15.84 7.32
CA ALA A 59 7.92 15.86 8.18
C ALA A 59 7.43 17.30 8.43
N GLY A 60 6.12 17.52 8.27
CA GLY A 60 5.47 18.81 8.50
C GLY A 60 5.43 19.76 7.30
N GLU A 61 6.00 19.35 6.17
CA GLU A 61 5.96 20.07 4.89
C GLU A 61 5.13 19.28 3.87
N VAL A 62 4.53 19.95 2.89
CA VAL A 62 3.89 19.27 1.76
C VAL A 62 5.00 18.87 0.78
N PRO A 63 5.21 17.58 0.51
CA PRO A 63 6.28 17.13 -0.36
C PRO A 63 6.02 17.54 -1.82
N THR A 64 7.11 17.67 -2.56
CA THR A 64 7.05 17.87 -4.02
C THR A 64 6.94 16.53 -4.76
N ASP A 65 6.50 16.58 -6.02
CA ASP A 65 6.37 15.39 -6.85
C ASP A 65 7.74 14.71 -7.06
N GLU A 66 8.83 15.46 -7.13
CA GLU A 66 10.19 14.92 -7.17
C GLU A 66 10.55 14.07 -5.94
N GLU A 67 9.97 14.35 -4.79
CA GLU A 67 10.26 13.66 -3.52
C GLU A 67 9.41 12.41 -3.31
N GLN A 68 8.18 12.40 -3.83
CA GLN A 68 7.18 11.34 -3.58
C GLN A 68 6.76 10.54 -4.82
N ALA A 69 7.01 11.02 -6.04
CA ALA A 69 6.68 10.27 -7.25
C ALA A 69 7.41 8.93 -7.27
N THR A 70 6.69 7.88 -7.66
CA THR A 70 7.20 6.52 -7.76
C THR A 70 6.82 5.85 -9.08
N GLY A 71 7.61 4.86 -9.50
CA GLY A 71 7.31 4.06 -10.69
C GLY A 71 7.30 4.88 -11.98
N ILE A 72 6.23 4.71 -12.79
CA ILE A 72 6.10 5.30 -14.12
C ILE A 72 6.02 6.83 -14.05
N GLU A 73 5.28 7.37 -13.09
CA GLU A 73 5.18 8.82 -12.85
C GLU A 73 6.56 9.46 -12.66
N ARG A 74 7.41 8.82 -11.83
CA ARG A 74 8.79 9.31 -11.63
C ARG A 74 9.64 9.19 -12.89
N PHE A 75 9.43 8.14 -13.68
CA PHE A 75 10.19 7.92 -14.91
C PHE A 75 9.91 9.01 -15.95
N GLU A 76 8.63 9.41 -16.08
CA GLU A 76 8.21 10.56 -16.89
C GLU A 76 8.83 11.86 -16.35
N LEU A 77 8.64 12.14 -15.06
CA LEU A 77 9.13 13.35 -14.40
C LEU A 77 10.65 13.52 -14.57
N LEU A 78 11.43 12.46 -14.38
CA LEU A 78 12.88 12.50 -14.59
C LEU A 78 13.24 12.72 -16.06
N GLY A 79 12.48 12.16 -17.00
CA GLY A 79 12.63 12.43 -18.42
C GLY A 79 12.42 13.90 -18.75
N ASP A 80 11.32 14.48 -18.26
CA ASP A 80 10.98 15.89 -18.45
C ASP A 80 12.04 16.83 -17.85
N LEU A 81 12.55 16.52 -16.66
CA LEU A 81 13.66 17.27 -16.05
C LEU A 81 14.94 17.22 -16.89
N MET A 82 15.19 16.12 -17.61
CA MET A 82 16.30 15.97 -18.56
C MET A 82 15.97 16.51 -19.96
N GLY A 83 14.73 16.97 -20.19
CA GLY A 83 14.25 17.41 -21.51
C GLY A 83 14.09 16.28 -22.52
N VAL A 84 13.89 15.04 -22.06
CA VAL A 84 13.68 13.84 -22.89
C VAL A 84 12.24 13.35 -22.71
N ASP A 85 11.46 13.39 -23.79
CA ASP A 85 10.15 12.73 -23.83
C ASP A 85 10.34 11.22 -23.94
N VAL A 86 9.95 10.51 -22.89
CA VAL A 86 10.23 9.08 -22.72
C VAL A 86 9.20 8.19 -23.43
N PHE A 87 7.99 8.70 -23.66
CA PHE A 87 6.88 7.92 -24.24
C PHE A 87 6.64 8.21 -25.71
N ASP A 88 7.35 9.19 -26.30
CA ASP A 88 7.26 9.61 -27.70
C ASP A 88 5.79 9.77 -28.15
N LEU A 89 5.10 10.75 -27.55
CA LEU A 89 3.67 10.99 -27.80
C LEU A 89 3.40 11.75 -29.11
N LYS A 90 4.40 11.85 -29.99
CA LYS A 90 4.30 12.59 -31.24
C LYS A 90 3.48 11.79 -32.26
N PRO A 91 2.71 12.47 -33.12
CA PRO A 91 2.12 11.81 -34.26
C PRO A 91 3.22 11.29 -35.20
N ILE A 92 2.87 10.30 -36.01
CA ILE A 92 3.79 9.75 -37.01
C ILE A 92 4.10 10.84 -38.04
N ASP A 93 5.39 11.13 -38.25
CA ASP A 93 5.83 12.12 -39.22
C ASP A 93 5.72 11.58 -40.67
N MET A 94 4.61 11.88 -41.31
CA MET A 94 4.37 11.57 -42.73
C MET A 94 4.90 12.69 -43.64
N THR A 95 6.20 12.66 -43.94
CA THR A 95 6.82 13.61 -44.90
C THR A 95 6.50 13.30 -46.37
N ARG A 96 6.20 12.03 -46.66
CA ARG A 96 5.86 11.50 -47.99
C ARG A 96 4.83 10.38 -47.85
N MET A 97 4.19 9.96 -48.95
CA MET A 97 3.22 8.85 -48.91
C MET A 97 3.84 7.49 -48.57
N GLY A 98 5.12 7.27 -48.89
CA GLY A 98 5.75 5.95 -48.81
C GLY A 98 5.28 5.05 -49.95
N THR A 99 6.21 4.44 -50.67
CA THR A 99 5.91 3.47 -51.73
C THR A 99 6.55 2.12 -51.41
N MET A 100 6.19 1.06 -52.13
CA MET A 100 6.86 -0.24 -52.00
C MET A 100 8.38 -0.16 -52.24
N ALA A 101 8.81 0.73 -53.13
CA ALA A 101 10.22 0.95 -53.42
C ALA A 101 10.92 1.85 -52.38
N ASP A 102 10.16 2.72 -51.72
CA ASP A 102 10.66 3.70 -50.75
C ASP A 102 9.67 3.87 -49.58
N PRO A 103 9.68 2.94 -48.61
CA PRO A 103 8.74 2.96 -47.48
C PRO A 103 9.15 3.98 -46.40
N ILE A 104 8.19 4.33 -45.53
CA ILE A 104 8.46 5.16 -44.34
C ILE A 104 8.91 4.23 -43.21
N PRO A 105 10.17 4.29 -42.76
CA PRO A 105 10.62 3.49 -41.62
C PRO A 105 10.02 4.04 -40.33
N ILE A 106 9.48 3.15 -39.49
CA ILE A 106 8.95 3.48 -38.17
C ILE A 106 9.68 2.62 -37.15
N PHE A 107 10.10 3.22 -36.05
CA PHE A 107 10.74 2.49 -34.96
C PHE A 107 9.67 1.83 -34.07
N SER A 108 9.83 0.53 -33.79
CA SER A 108 9.00 -0.21 -32.83
C SER A 108 9.87 -1.15 -32.00
N LEU A 109 9.49 -1.32 -30.74
CA LEU A 109 10.13 -2.30 -29.83
C LEU A 109 9.54 -3.71 -29.96
N VAL A 110 8.41 -3.84 -30.68
CA VAL A 110 7.68 -5.08 -30.92
C VAL A 110 7.66 -5.40 -32.41
N ASP A 111 7.58 -6.69 -32.73
CA ASP A 111 7.60 -7.19 -34.12
C ASP A 111 6.40 -6.69 -34.96
N LEU A 112 5.24 -6.53 -34.32
CA LEU A 112 4.02 -6.07 -34.95
C LEU A 112 3.44 -4.89 -34.18
N ALA A 113 3.43 -3.73 -34.82
CA ALA A 113 2.84 -2.51 -34.31
C ALA A 113 1.72 -2.03 -35.25
N SER A 114 0.67 -1.47 -34.66
CA SER A 114 -0.49 -0.96 -35.39
C SER A 114 -0.35 0.53 -35.62
N TYR A 115 -0.58 0.98 -36.86
CA TYR A 115 -0.51 2.38 -37.25
C TYR A 115 -1.76 2.77 -38.03
N SER A 116 -2.13 4.05 -37.93
CA SER A 116 -3.25 4.62 -38.69
C SER A 116 -2.72 5.46 -39.85
N CYS A 117 -3.34 5.34 -41.03
CA CYS A 117 -3.11 6.21 -42.18
C CYS A 117 -4.30 7.18 -42.27
N LEU A 118 -4.02 8.48 -42.22
CA LEU A 118 -5.00 9.55 -42.46
C LEU A 118 -5.10 9.90 -43.95
#